data_AF-A0A496Y0M2-F1
#
_entry.id   AF-A0A496Y0M2-F1
#
_cell.length_a   1.000
_cell.length_b   1.000
_cell.length_c   1.000
_cell.angle_alpha   90.00
_cell.angle_beta   90.00
_cell.angle_gamma   90.00
#
_symmetry.space_group_name_H-M   'P 1'
#
loop_
_entity.id
_entity.type
_entity.pdbx_description
1 polymer ?
#
loop_
_entity_poly.entity_id
_entity_poly.type
_entity_poly.pdbx_seq_one_letter_code
_entity_poly.pdbx_strand_id
1 'polypeptide(L)'
;MFLLPESGELLCFAIGSVFSSQRWWSRFLKPKEADRPVEQDNALTVEQLKKVIAKLRQVNSKQQQSIVYLKEINHRLIQRSQIITDFIFKGGGHQQEQQQKQIVGTLTSLRQDLDPIINSLEKGELETISSHHLTNLKGRAQHIEGQILNMRSEMTRQRQELLNQLQEQKLCLSVQQSDLESITCENQVLKDALKKQRSKNADLEEELQKNKYLGKAFRECENKLKIMSKKYLSLQLRLQMLNPTQALAEENKLLKKTLLTMQEKLRRSDLQRLSLNTEYEKLLGEYERLFAQIE
;
A
#
# COMPACT_ATOMS: atom_id res chain seq x y z
N MET A 1 16.07 0.77 -24.67
CA MET A 1 15.66 -0.21 -23.64
C MET A 1 16.44 0.10 -22.37
N PHE A 2 15.87 0.93 -21.49
CA PHE A 2 16.36 1.14 -20.13
C PHE A 2 15.14 1.14 -19.23
N LEU A 3 15.09 0.12 -18.36
CA LEU A 3 14.08 -0.05 -17.33
C LEU A 3 14.35 0.94 -16.19
N LEU A 4 13.36 1.76 -15.84
CA LEU A 4 13.32 2.53 -14.60
C LEU A 4 12.19 1.99 -13.72
N PRO A 5 12.41 1.77 -12.42
CA PRO A 5 11.40 1.21 -11.53
C PRO A 5 10.47 2.29 -10.95
N GLU A 6 9.18 1.97 -11.04
CA GLU A 6 8.09 2.20 -10.09
C GLU A 6 8.42 2.99 -8.80
N SER A 7 7.86 4.21 -8.69
CA SER A 7 7.03 4.69 -7.56
C SER A 7 7.03 6.23 -7.47
N GLY A 8 6.13 6.86 -8.24
CA GLY A 8 5.87 8.30 -8.15
C GLY A 8 4.72 8.61 -7.19
N GLU A 9 5.03 9.01 -5.96
CA GLU A 9 4.13 9.82 -5.14
C GLU A 9 4.46 11.30 -5.43
N LEU A 10 3.55 12.00 -6.09
CA LEU A 10 3.59 13.45 -6.31
C LEU A 10 3.31 14.18 -4.98
N LEU A 11 4.33 14.82 -4.40
CA LEU A 11 4.17 15.86 -3.37
C LEU A 11 4.15 17.23 -4.06
N CYS A 12 2.97 17.84 -4.11
CA CYS A 12 2.78 19.23 -4.51
C CYS A 12 3.56 20.17 -3.57
N PHE A 13 4.47 20.96 -4.11
CA PHE A 13 5.07 22.10 -3.41
C PHE A 13 4.24 23.36 -3.65
N ALA A 14 3.50 23.78 -2.63
CA ALA A 14 3.18 25.19 -2.46
C ALA A 14 4.39 25.86 -1.80
N ILE A 15 5.12 26.65 -2.57
CA ILE A 15 6.17 27.55 -2.06
C ILE A 15 5.44 28.72 -1.39
N GLY A 16 5.38 28.70 -0.07
CA GLY A 16 4.79 29.77 0.74
C GLY A 16 5.05 29.55 2.22
N SER A 17 6.07 30.25 2.74
CA SER A 17 6.35 30.49 4.17
C SER A 17 6.42 29.26 5.10
N VAL A 18 7.63 28.73 5.32
CA VAL A 18 7.91 27.86 6.48
C VAL A 18 9.09 28.42 7.28
N PHE A 19 8.84 29.53 7.97
CA PHE A 19 9.50 29.88 9.23
C PHE A 19 8.38 30.13 10.25
N SER A 20 7.98 29.08 10.99
CA SER A 20 7.24 29.15 12.29
C SER A 20 6.58 27.81 12.69
N SER A 21 7.29 26.67 12.59
CA SER A 21 6.71 25.37 13.00
C SER A 21 6.84 25.03 14.50
N GLN A 22 7.21 25.99 15.36
CA GLN A 22 7.16 25.79 16.82
C GLN A 22 5.75 25.86 17.44
N ARG A 23 4.73 26.34 16.70
CA ARG A 23 3.35 26.48 17.23
C ARG A 23 2.43 25.27 17.01
N TRP A 24 2.84 24.27 16.23
CA TRP A 24 1.96 23.12 15.93
C TRP A 24 1.99 22.02 16.99
N TRP A 25 3.08 21.93 17.77
CA TRP A 25 3.26 20.87 18.78
C TRP A 25 2.46 21.08 20.08
N SER A 26 2.04 22.30 20.39
CA SER A 26 1.37 22.63 21.67
C SER A 26 -0.15 22.36 21.70
N ARG A 27 -0.76 21.92 20.59
CA ARG A 27 -2.19 21.54 20.56
C ARG A 27 -2.47 20.06 20.88
N PHE A 28 -1.44 19.20 20.89
CA PHE A 28 -1.60 17.77 21.21
C PHE A 28 -1.33 17.42 22.68
N LEU A 29 -1.00 18.41 23.52
CA LEU A 29 -0.74 18.23 24.95
C LEU A 29 -1.67 19.13 25.75
N LYS A 30 -2.94 18.74 25.89
CA LYS A 30 -3.76 19.13 27.03
C LYS A 30 -4.16 17.87 27.79
N PRO A 31 -3.92 17.80 29.11
CA PRO A 31 -4.39 16.69 29.92
C PRO A 31 -5.89 16.87 30.18
N LYS A 32 -6.69 15.88 29.83
CA LYS A 32 -8.02 15.69 30.41
C LYS A 32 -7.92 14.54 31.39
N GLU A 33 -7.90 14.87 32.68
CA GLU A 33 -8.27 13.96 33.74
C GLU A 33 -9.76 13.62 33.61
N ALA A 34 -10.09 12.33 33.56
CA ALA A 34 -11.37 11.76 33.97
C ALA A 34 -11.26 10.23 33.94
N ASP A 35 -11.04 9.66 35.12
CA ASP A 35 -11.48 8.36 35.63
C ASP A 35 -11.90 7.28 34.61
N ARG A 36 -11.01 6.29 34.38
CA ARG A 36 -11.34 4.88 34.11
C ARG A 36 -10.20 3.96 34.59
N PRO A 37 -10.51 2.74 35.07
CA PRO A 37 -9.52 1.88 35.69
C PRO A 37 -8.51 1.38 34.66
N VAL A 38 -7.25 1.39 35.09
CA VAL A 38 -6.07 0.96 34.36
C VAL A 38 -6.07 -0.58 34.30
N GLU A 39 -6.52 -1.13 33.19
CA GLU A 39 -6.10 -2.45 32.73
C GLU A 39 -5.83 -2.37 31.23
N GLN A 40 -4.54 -2.37 30.87
CA GLN A 40 -3.94 -3.31 29.91
C GLN A 40 -2.56 -2.80 29.46
N ASP A 41 -1.57 -3.66 29.67
CA ASP A 41 -0.26 -3.64 29.05
C ASP A 41 -0.34 -3.29 27.56
N ASN A 42 0.15 -2.10 27.21
CA ASN A 42 0.55 -1.77 25.84
C ASN A 42 2.07 -1.57 25.80
N ALA A 43 2.81 -2.56 26.29
CA ALA A 43 4.22 -2.68 25.94
C ALA A 43 4.28 -2.98 24.43
N LEU A 44 4.60 -1.97 23.62
CA LEU A 44 4.95 -2.13 22.21
C LEU A 44 5.96 -3.28 22.13
N THR A 45 5.52 -4.41 21.59
CA THR A 45 6.38 -5.59 21.47
C THR A 45 7.62 -5.20 20.68
N VAL A 46 8.78 -5.76 21.02
CA VAL A 46 10.07 -5.51 20.34
C VAL A 46 9.92 -5.64 18.81
N GLU A 47 9.02 -6.51 18.36
CA GLU A 47 8.66 -6.73 16.96
C GLU A 47 7.97 -5.52 16.29
N GLN A 48 7.08 -4.83 17.01
CA GLN A 48 6.42 -3.61 16.52
C GLN A 48 7.41 -2.44 16.45
N LEU A 49 8.30 -2.31 17.44
CA LEU A 49 9.38 -1.33 17.43
C LEU A 49 10.34 -1.55 16.24
N LYS A 50 10.72 -2.79 15.96
CA LYS A 50 11.52 -3.14 14.76
C LYS A 50 10.82 -2.73 13.46
N LYS A 51 9.50 -2.94 13.34
CA LYS A 51 8.73 -2.51 12.16
C LYS A 51 8.69 -1.00 11.99
N VAL A 52 8.56 -0.24 13.09
CA VAL A 52 8.57 1.23 13.05
C VAL A 52 9.96 1.74 12.65
N ILE A 53 11.03 1.18 13.20
CA ILE A 53 12.41 1.53 12.84
C ILE A 53 12.70 1.23 11.36
N ALA A 54 12.22 0.10 10.84
CA ALA A 54 12.37 -0.25 9.43
C ALA A 54 11.65 0.76 8.51
N LYS A 55 10.42 1.16 8.86
CA LYS A 55 9.68 2.20 8.13
C LYS A 55 10.37 3.55 8.19
N LEU A 56 10.89 3.96 9.34
CA LEU A 56 11.62 5.23 9.47
C LEU A 56 12.91 5.25 8.64
N ARG A 57 13.64 4.13 8.58
CA ARG A 57 14.82 4.00 7.71
C ARG A 57 14.44 4.10 6.23
N GLN A 58 13.33 3.47 5.83
CA GLN A 58 12.84 3.54 4.46
C GLN A 58 12.42 4.97 4.08
N VAL A 59 11.72 5.67 4.97
CA VAL A 59 11.34 7.09 4.76
C VAL A 59 12.57 7.97 4.66
N ASN A 60 13.57 7.79 5.54
CA ASN A 60 14.79 8.57 5.50
C ASN A 60 15.58 8.35 4.20
N SER A 61 15.65 7.10 3.73
CA SER A 61 16.28 6.78 2.43
C SER A 61 15.60 7.48 1.25
N LYS A 62 14.25 7.48 1.21
CA LYS A 62 13.48 8.21 0.19
C LYS A 62 13.68 9.73 0.28
N GLN A 63 13.77 10.28 1.50
CA GLN A 63 14.05 11.70 1.71
C GLN A 63 15.45 12.08 1.21
N GLN A 64 16.46 11.24 1.46
CA GLN A 64 17.82 11.47 0.98
C GLN A 64 17.90 11.46 -0.55
N GLN A 65 17.21 10.53 -1.21
CA GLN A 65 17.11 10.52 -2.68
C GLN A 65 16.44 11.80 -3.21
N SER A 66 15.36 12.23 -2.56
CA SER A 66 14.65 13.47 -2.92
C SER A 66 15.55 14.71 -2.77
N ILE A 67 16.36 14.77 -1.71
CA ILE A 67 17.32 15.87 -1.49
C ILE A 67 18.39 15.91 -2.59
N VAL A 68 18.91 14.76 -3.02
CA VAL A 68 19.89 14.69 -4.11
C VAL A 68 19.27 15.20 -5.42
N TYR A 69 18.04 14.79 -5.72
CA TYR A 69 17.33 15.25 -6.91
C TYR A 69 17.07 16.76 -6.89
N LEU A 70 16.67 17.31 -5.74
CA LEU A 70 16.48 18.76 -5.59
C LEU A 70 17.78 19.55 -5.74
N LYS A 71 18.91 19.01 -5.26
CA LYS A 71 20.23 19.64 -5.47
C LYS A 71 20.61 19.68 -6.95
N GLU A 72 20.33 18.61 -7.70
CA GLU A 72 20.58 18.54 -9.14
C GLU A 72 19.72 19.55 -9.93
N ILE A 73 18.42 19.65 -9.61
CA ILE A 73 17.54 20.67 -10.21
C ILE A 73 18.07 22.07 -9.94
N ASN A 74 18.46 22.36 -8.69
CA ASN A 74 18.97 23.66 -8.30
C ASN A 74 20.28 24.00 -9.05
N HIS A 75 21.17 23.02 -9.22
CA HIS A 75 22.39 23.18 -10.00
C HIS A 75 22.09 23.56 -11.46
N ARG A 76 21.14 22.88 -12.11
CA ARG A 76 20.73 23.19 -13.50
C ARG A 76 20.08 24.56 -13.62
N LEU A 77 19.31 24.99 -12.63
CA LEU A 77 18.72 26.33 -12.60
C LEU A 77 19.80 27.41 -12.50
N ILE A 78 20.82 27.22 -11.65
CA ILE A 78 21.95 28.13 -11.54
C ILE A 78 22.71 28.22 -12.86
N GLN A 79 22.99 27.08 -13.51
CA GLN A 79 23.65 27.07 -14.83
C GLN A 79 22.84 27.83 -15.89
N ARG A 80 21.52 27.61 -15.96
CA ARG A 80 20.63 28.32 -16.90
C ARG A 80 20.57 29.81 -16.61
N SER A 81 20.49 30.19 -15.33
CA SER A 81 20.56 31.59 -14.92
C SER A 81 21.88 32.23 -15.36
N GLN A 82 23.00 31.52 -15.22
CA GLN A 82 24.31 32.00 -15.65
C GLN A 82 24.37 32.23 -17.17
N ILE A 83 23.82 31.30 -17.96
CA ILE A 83 23.73 31.41 -19.43
C ILE A 83 22.89 32.61 -19.84
N ILE A 84 21.74 32.83 -19.19
CA ILE A 84 20.87 33.98 -19.47
C ILE A 84 21.56 35.29 -19.09
N THR A 85 22.20 35.35 -17.91
CA THR A 85 22.99 36.51 -17.48
C THR A 85 24.12 36.78 -18.46
N ASP A 86 24.87 35.76 -18.87
CA ASP A 86 25.94 35.89 -19.86
C ASP A 86 25.42 36.34 -21.23
N PHE A 87 24.26 35.86 -21.67
CA PHE A 87 23.63 36.31 -22.92
C PHE A 87 23.22 37.78 -22.87
N ILE A 88 22.62 38.22 -21.76
CA ILE A 88 22.20 39.61 -21.55
C ILE A 88 23.41 40.55 -21.47
N PHE A 89 24.43 40.19 -20.68
CA PHE A 89 25.60 41.04 -20.44
C PHE A 89 26.64 40.98 -21.57
N LYS A 90 26.91 39.80 -22.14
CA LYS A 90 27.95 39.62 -23.19
C LYS A 90 27.39 39.74 -24.61
N GLY A 91 26.12 39.38 -24.85
CA GLY A 91 25.51 39.39 -26.19
C GLY A 91 24.80 40.69 -26.55
N GLY A 92 23.99 41.25 -25.64
CA GLY A 92 23.17 42.44 -25.92
C GLY A 92 23.87 43.77 -25.62
N GLY A 93 24.42 43.90 -24.40
CA GLY A 93 24.99 45.17 -23.94
C GLY A 93 26.27 45.59 -24.65
N HIS A 94 27.22 44.66 -24.83
CA HIS A 94 28.54 45.00 -25.36
C HIS A 94 28.53 45.30 -26.87
N GLN A 95 27.70 44.61 -27.65
CA GLN A 95 27.51 44.92 -29.08
C GLN A 95 26.79 46.25 -29.27
N GLN A 96 25.76 46.55 -28.47
CA GLN A 96 25.09 47.87 -28.51
C GLN A 96 26.04 49.01 -28.11
N GLU A 97 26.88 48.80 -27.08
CA GLU A 97 27.80 49.83 -26.61
C GLU A 97 28.92 50.12 -27.64
N GLN A 98 29.44 49.10 -28.31
CA GLN A 98 30.39 49.28 -29.42
C GLN A 98 29.75 49.97 -30.63
N GLN A 99 28.52 49.60 -30.99
CA GLN A 99 27.77 50.25 -32.07
C GLN A 99 27.45 51.72 -31.74
N GLN A 100 27.05 52.02 -30.51
CA GLN A 100 26.84 53.39 -30.06
C GLN A 100 28.13 54.21 -30.11
N LYS A 101 29.27 53.64 -29.69
CA LYS A 101 30.58 54.32 -29.79
C LYS A 101 30.97 54.59 -31.24
N GLN A 102 30.70 53.67 -32.17
CA GLN A 102 30.91 53.89 -33.60
C GLN A 102 30.04 55.02 -34.14
N ILE A 103 28.73 55.00 -33.85
CA ILE A 103 27.77 56.04 -34.30
C ILE A 103 28.16 57.41 -33.75
N VAL A 104 28.50 57.51 -32.46
CA VAL A 104 28.95 58.76 -31.83
C VAL A 104 30.25 59.26 -32.47
N GLY A 105 31.20 58.36 -32.77
CA GLY A 105 32.41 58.69 -33.51
C GLY A 105 32.11 59.26 -34.89
N THR A 106 31.21 58.62 -35.65
CA THR A 106 30.83 59.07 -36.99
C THR A 106 30.08 60.41 -36.98
N LEU A 107 29.20 60.64 -36.00
CA LEU A 107 28.50 61.92 -35.81
C LEU A 107 29.47 63.05 -35.44
N THR A 108 30.47 62.76 -34.59
CA THR A 108 31.50 63.74 -34.21
C THR A 108 32.34 64.15 -35.41
N SER A 109 32.71 63.20 -36.27
CA SER A 109 33.47 63.49 -37.48
C SER A 109 32.65 64.20 -38.56
N LEU A 110 31.36 63.91 -38.70
CA LEU A 110 30.44 64.69 -39.55
C LEU A 110 30.35 66.15 -39.11
N ARG A 111 30.28 66.38 -37.80
CA ARG A 111 30.25 67.74 -37.23
C ARG A 111 31.52 68.52 -37.56
N GLN A 112 32.69 67.89 -37.46
CA GLN A 112 33.96 68.50 -37.85
C GLN A 112 34.02 68.91 -39.33
N ASP A 113 33.31 68.22 -40.22
CA ASP A 113 33.23 68.56 -41.64
C ASP A 113 32.17 69.62 -41.94
N LEU A 114 31.12 69.71 -41.11
CA LEU A 114 30.03 70.70 -41.23
C LEU A 114 30.38 72.06 -40.61
N ASP A 115 31.12 72.08 -39.50
CA ASP A 115 31.49 73.31 -38.78
C ASP A 115 32.20 74.34 -39.70
N PRO A 116 33.14 73.99 -40.60
CA PRO A 116 33.74 74.94 -41.54
C PRO A 116 32.73 75.50 -42.54
N ILE A 117 31.80 74.67 -43.01
CA ILE A 117 30.77 75.07 -43.98
C ILE A 117 29.77 76.03 -43.31
N ILE A 118 29.35 75.71 -42.08
CA ILE A 118 28.46 76.57 -41.27
C ILE A 118 29.14 77.91 -40.99
N ASN A 119 30.41 77.90 -40.56
CA ASN A 119 31.18 79.11 -40.30
C ASN A 119 31.37 79.99 -41.56
N SER A 120 31.58 79.39 -42.73
CA SER A 120 31.68 80.13 -44.00
C SER A 120 30.32 80.71 -44.44
N LEU A 121 29.22 79.98 -44.22
CA LEU A 121 27.87 80.47 -44.49
C LEU A 121 27.47 81.62 -43.55
N GLU A 122 27.78 81.53 -42.26
CA GLU A 122 27.52 82.58 -41.26
C GLU A 122 28.29 83.88 -41.53
N LYS A 123 29.46 83.78 -42.19
CA LYS A 123 30.28 84.93 -42.60
C LYS A 123 29.90 85.50 -43.97
N GLY A 124 28.95 84.90 -44.67
CA GLY A 124 28.53 85.32 -46.02
C GLY A 124 29.53 84.96 -47.13
N GLU A 125 30.48 84.08 -46.86
CA GLU A 125 31.53 83.66 -47.79
C GLU A 125 31.09 82.39 -48.55
N LEU A 126 30.11 82.52 -49.45
CA LEU A 126 29.57 81.39 -50.21
C LEU A 126 30.52 80.90 -51.32
N GLU A 127 31.45 81.72 -51.79
CA GLU A 127 32.39 81.38 -52.87
C GLU A 127 33.56 80.47 -52.41
N THR A 128 33.73 80.26 -51.10
CA THR A 128 34.89 79.54 -50.52
C THR A 128 34.61 78.11 -50.05
N ILE A 129 33.37 77.60 -50.20
CA ILE A 129 33.08 76.20 -49.87
C ILE A 129 33.78 75.29 -50.88
N SER A 130 34.90 74.69 -50.49
CA SER A 130 35.69 73.88 -51.41
C SER A 130 34.93 72.60 -51.80
N SER A 131 34.95 72.26 -53.09
CA SER A 131 34.34 71.05 -53.65
C SER A 131 34.77 69.76 -52.91
N HIS A 132 35.98 69.77 -52.34
CA HIS A 132 36.51 68.68 -51.52
C HIS A 132 35.70 68.44 -50.24
N HIS A 133 35.24 69.49 -49.55
CA HIS A 133 34.40 69.34 -48.34
C HIS A 133 33.03 68.75 -48.66
N LEU A 134 32.40 69.21 -49.74
CA LEU A 134 31.13 68.68 -50.24
C LEU A 134 31.24 67.21 -50.66
N THR A 135 32.35 66.83 -51.30
CA THR A 135 32.58 65.45 -51.75
C THR A 135 32.84 64.52 -50.56
N ASN A 136 33.60 64.96 -49.56
CA ASN A 136 33.82 64.20 -48.32
C ASN A 136 32.53 64.01 -47.52
N LEU A 137 31.70 65.06 -47.40
CA LEU A 137 30.39 64.97 -46.75
C LEU A 137 29.47 64.00 -47.47
N LYS A 138 29.41 64.03 -48.81
CA LYS A 138 28.65 63.04 -49.60
C LYS A 138 29.15 61.62 -49.38
N GLY A 139 30.46 61.39 -49.40
CA GLY A 139 31.03 60.06 -49.18
C GLY A 139 30.74 59.52 -47.78
N ARG A 140 30.81 60.36 -46.74
CA ARG A 140 30.49 59.98 -45.36
C ARG A 140 29.00 59.76 -45.13
N ALA A 141 28.14 60.59 -45.72
CA ALA A 141 26.69 60.38 -45.68
C ALA A 141 26.31 59.03 -46.29
N GLN A 142 26.90 58.68 -47.45
CA GLN A 142 26.71 57.37 -48.09
C GLN A 142 27.24 56.22 -47.22
N HIS A 143 28.37 56.40 -46.54
CA HIS A 143 28.91 55.38 -45.65
C HIS A 143 27.98 55.12 -44.45
N ILE A 144 27.44 56.17 -43.83
CA ILE A 144 26.47 56.07 -42.72
C ILE A 144 25.19 55.41 -43.20
N GLU A 145 24.69 55.78 -44.37
CA GLU A 145 23.50 55.17 -44.96
C GLU A 145 23.71 53.66 -45.16
N GLY A 146 24.88 53.24 -45.65
CA GLY A 146 25.27 51.84 -45.74
C GLY A 146 25.33 51.13 -44.38
N GLN A 147 25.89 51.77 -43.35
CA GLN A 147 25.92 51.22 -41.99
C GLN A 147 24.51 51.06 -41.40
N ILE A 148 23.63 52.04 -41.61
CA ILE A 148 22.22 51.98 -41.18
C ILE A 148 21.48 50.83 -41.85
N LEU A 149 21.69 50.63 -43.15
CA LEU A 149 21.09 49.52 -43.89
C LEU A 149 21.55 48.16 -43.35
N ASN A 150 22.86 47.99 -43.12
CA ASN A 150 23.42 46.76 -42.53
C ASN A 150 22.86 46.48 -41.12
N MET A 151 22.75 47.51 -40.27
CA MET A 151 22.15 47.35 -38.94
C MET A 151 20.67 46.97 -39.03
N ARG A 152 19.90 47.56 -39.96
CA ARG A 152 18.49 47.20 -40.17
C ARG A 152 18.34 45.76 -40.64
N SER A 153 19.18 45.29 -41.55
CA SER A 153 19.15 43.89 -41.99
C SER A 153 19.49 42.93 -40.85
N GLU A 154 20.50 43.25 -40.04
CA GLU A 154 20.90 42.39 -38.92
C GLU A 154 19.83 42.36 -37.81
N MET A 155 19.23 43.50 -37.46
CA MET A 155 18.10 43.54 -36.53
C MET A 155 16.90 42.73 -37.04
N THR A 156 16.64 42.77 -38.36
CA THR A 156 15.55 42.00 -38.97
C THR A 156 15.83 40.49 -38.87
N ARG A 157 17.08 40.07 -39.12
CA ARG A 157 17.53 38.68 -38.99
C ARG A 157 17.40 38.18 -37.55
N GLN A 158 17.91 38.94 -36.58
CA GLN A 158 17.84 38.60 -35.15
C GLN A 158 16.39 38.54 -34.66
N ARG A 159 15.53 39.46 -35.10
CA ARG A 159 14.09 39.42 -34.79
C ARG A 159 13.44 38.14 -35.32
N GLN A 160 13.76 37.72 -36.54
CA GLN A 160 13.23 36.49 -37.11
C GLN A 160 13.73 35.25 -36.37
N GLU A 161 15.00 35.23 -35.97
CA GLU A 161 15.59 34.13 -35.20
C GLU A 161 14.92 33.98 -33.83
N LEU A 162 14.67 35.09 -33.12
CA LEU A 162 13.92 35.09 -31.86
C LEU A 162 12.46 34.62 -32.04
N LEU A 163 11.80 35.02 -33.13
CA LEU A 163 10.45 34.54 -33.44
C LEU A 163 10.43 33.03 -33.69
N ASN A 164 11.43 32.49 -34.39
CA ASN A 164 11.54 31.06 -34.61
C ASN A 164 11.78 30.29 -33.31
N GLN A 165 12.66 30.77 -32.43
CA GLN A 165 12.90 30.17 -31.11
C GLN A 165 11.64 30.20 -30.23
N LEU A 166 10.88 31.30 -30.25
CA LEU A 166 9.60 31.42 -29.55
C LEU A 166 8.57 30.40 -30.07
N GLN A 167 8.50 30.22 -31.40
CA GLN A 167 7.62 29.25 -32.04
C GLN A 167 7.97 27.81 -31.63
N GLU A 168 9.26 27.46 -31.63
CA GLU A 168 9.76 26.15 -31.23
C GLU A 168 9.48 25.86 -29.76
N GLN A 169 9.72 26.84 -28.87
CA GLN A 169 9.37 26.73 -27.45
C GLN A 169 7.88 26.54 -27.24
N LYS A 170 7.02 27.26 -27.98
CA LYS A 170 5.57 27.08 -27.92
C LYS A 170 5.16 25.67 -28.34
N LEU A 171 5.79 25.11 -29.37
CA LEU A 171 5.51 23.74 -29.82
C LEU A 171 5.93 22.71 -28.75
N CYS A 172 7.11 22.89 -28.17
CA CYS A 172 7.62 22.03 -27.10
C CYS A 172 6.72 22.06 -25.86
N LEU A 173 6.27 23.25 -25.44
CA LEU A 173 5.32 23.40 -24.33
C LEU A 173 3.97 22.73 -24.63
N SER A 174 3.49 22.82 -25.87
CA SER A 174 2.25 22.15 -26.28
C SER A 174 2.35 20.63 -26.17
N VAL A 175 3.48 20.04 -26.57
CA VAL A 175 3.72 18.60 -26.43
C VAL A 175 3.78 18.21 -24.94
N GLN A 176 4.53 18.96 -24.13
CA GLN A 176 4.63 18.72 -22.69
C GLN A 176 3.27 18.82 -21.99
N GLN A 177 2.41 19.74 -22.43
CA GLN A 177 1.05 19.86 -21.90
C GLN A 177 0.20 18.64 -22.24
N SER A 178 0.26 18.15 -23.49
CA SER A 178 -0.41 16.91 -23.90
C SER A 178 0.07 15.70 -23.09
N ASP A 179 1.38 15.58 -22.87
CA ASP A 179 1.95 14.49 -22.06
C ASP A 179 1.46 14.56 -20.61
N LEU A 180 1.40 15.77 -20.03
CA LEU A 180 0.87 16.00 -18.69
C LEU A 180 -0.61 15.61 -18.57
N GLU A 181 -1.43 15.93 -19.57
CA GLU A 181 -2.83 15.54 -19.63
C GLU A 181 -2.97 14.01 -19.69
N SER A 182 -2.16 13.33 -20.50
CA SER A 182 -2.12 11.87 -20.58
C SER A 182 -1.74 11.22 -19.24
N ILE A 183 -0.65 11.70 -18.62
CA ILE A 183 -0.20 11.21 -17.30
C ILE A 183 -1.26 11.45 -16.22
N THR A 184 -1.99 12.56 -16.30
CA THR A 184 -3.07 12.87 -15.36
C THR A 184 -4.24 11.89 -15.52
N CYS A 185 -4.59 11.55 -16.77
CA CYS A 185 -5.62 10.56 -17.08
C CYS A 185 -5.22 9.16 -16.56
N GLU A 186 -4.00 8.71 -16.85
CA GLU A 186 -3.47 7.43 -16.37
C GLU A 186 -3.45 7.34 -14.84
N ASN A 187 -3.00 8.40 -14.17
CA ASN A 187 -3.02 8.47 -12.71
C ASN A 187 -4.43 8.35 -12.13
N GLN A 188 -5.43 8.89 -12.81
CA GLN A 188 -6.82 8.78 -12.37
C GLN A 188 -7.31 7.33 -12.46
N VAL A 189 -7.02 6.65 -13.58
CA VAL A 189 -7.34 5.21 -13.76
C VAL A 189 -6.68 4.36 -12.68
N LEU A 190 -5.40 4.62 -12.37
CA LEU A 190 -4.67 3.90 -11.34
C LEU A 190 -5.23 4.15 -9.93
N LYS A 191 -5.64 5.39 -9.62
CA LYS A 191 -6.30 5.72 -8.35
C LYS A 191 -7.60 4.96 -8.18
N ASP A 192 -8.41 4.87 -9.23
CA ASP A 192 -9.68 4.14 -9.20
C ASP A 192 -9.46 2.63 -9.07
N ALA A 193 -8.46 2.07 -9.76
CA ALA A 193 -8.06 0.68 -9.61
C ALA A 193 -7.58 0.36 -8.17
N LEU A 194 -6.77 1.25 -7.58
CA LEU A 194 -6.30 1.11 -6.20
C LEU A 194 -7.47 1.15 -5.21
N LYS A 195 -8.44 2.06 -5.40
CA LYS A 195 -9.64 2.14 -4.58
C LYS A 195 -10.44 0.84 -4.64
N LYS A 196 -10.61 0.27 -5.83
CA LYS A 196 -11.28 -1.02 -6.03
C LYS A 196 -10.56 -2.17 -5.31
N GLN A 197 -9.22 -2.22 -5.38
CA GLN A 197 -8.44 -3.25 -4.67
C GLN A 197 -8.51 -3.08 -3.15
N ARG A 198 -8.49 -1.85 -2.63
CA ARG A 198 -8.68 -1.60 -1.20
C ARG A 198 -10.04 -2.07 -0.69
N SER A 199 -11.11 -1.86 -1.46
CA SER A 199 -12.43 -2.40 -1.13
C SER A 199 -12.41 -3.94 -1.06
N LYS A 200 -11.86 -4.60 -2.10
CA LYS A 200 -11.76 -6.06 -2.12
C LYS A 200 -10.96 -6.62 -0.95
N ASN A 201 -9.86 -5.98 -0.58
CA ASN A 201 -9.06 -6.40 0.57
C ASN A 201 -9.84 -6.24 1.88
N ALA A 202 -10.63 -5.17 2.03
CA ALA A 202 -11.51 -5.01 3.20
C ALA A 202 -12.56 -6.12 3.27
N ASP A 203 -13.19 -6.45 2.14
CA ASP A 203 -14.18 -7.54 2.05
C ASP A 203 -13.54 -8.89 2.45
N LEU A 204 -12.35 -9.19 1.93
CA LEU A 204 -11.59 -10.41 2.25
C LEU A 204 -11.14 -10.46 3.72
N GLU A 205 -10.78 -9.32 4.31
CA GLU A 205 -10.46 -9.23 5.74
C GLU A 205 -11.67 -9.54 6.62
N GLU A 206 -12.86 -9.08 6.22
CA GLU A 206 -14.12 -9.40 6.90
C GLU A 206 -14.45 -10.91 6.79
N GLU A 207 -14.33 -11.50 5.59
CA GLU A 207 -14.50 -12.94 5.41
C GLU A 207 -13.52 -13.76 6.24
N LEU A 208 -12.26 -13.32 6.32
CA LEU A 208 -11.24 -13.97 7.14
C LEU A 208 -11.58 -13.90 8.64
N GLN A 209 -12.17 -12.80 9.12
CA GLN A 209 -12.67 -12.70 10.48
C GLN A 209 -13.86 -13.65 10.73
N LYS A 210 -14.82 -13.74 9.80
CA LYS A 210 -15.93 -14.69 9.87
C LYS A 210 -15.42 -16.14 9.94
N ASN A 211 -14.45 -16.49 9.10
CA ASN A 211 -13.82 -17.81 9.11
C ASN A 211 -13.09 -18.11 10.44
N LYS A 212 -12.41 -17.13 11.03
CA LYS A 212 -11.81 -17.29 12.37
C LYS A 212 -12.86 -17.58 13.45
N TYR A 213 -14.01 -16.91 13.39
CA TYR A 213 -15.12 -17.16 14.31
C TYR A 213 -15.68 -18.57 14.12
N LEU A 214 -15.95 -18.97 12.87
CA LEU A 214 -16.40 -20.33 12.55
C LEU A 214 -15.40 -21.39 13.02
N GLY A 215 -14.10 -21.18 12.83
CA GLY A 215 -13.07 -22.09 13.32
C GLY A 215 -13.01 -22.21 14.85
N LYS A 216 -13.45 -21.19 15.60
CA LYS A 216 -13.64 -21.31 17.07
C LYS A 216 -14.89 -22.13 17.39
N ALA A 217 -16.00 -21.85 16.73
CA ALA A 217 -17.25 -22.59 16.90
C ALA A 217 -17.09 -24.09 16.59
N PHE A 218 -16.40 -24.44 15.49
CA PHE A 218 -16.08 -25.82 15.14
C PHE A 218 -15.28 -26.54 16.23
N ARG A 219 -14.24 -25.90 16.78
CA ARG A 219 -13.46 -26.49 17.88
C ARG A 219 -14.29 -26.71 19.14
N GLU A 220 -15.22 -25.80 19.45
CA GLU A 220 -16.13 -25.97 20.57
C GLU A 220 -17.09 -27.15 20.35
N CYS A 221 -17.66 -27.28 19.15
CA CYS A 221 -18.48 -28.42 18.76
C CYS A 221 -17.70 -29.75 18.84
N GLU A 222 -16.46 -29.77 18.35
CA GLU A 222 -15.59 -30.95 18.42
C GLU A 222 -15.32 -31.37 19.86
N ASN A 223 -15.05 -30.40 20.75
CA ASN A 223 -14.88 -30.66 22.18
C ASN A 223 -16.15 -31.22 22.83
N LYS A 224 -17.33 -30.66 22.51
CA LYS A 224 -18.62 -31.18 22.99
C LYS A 224 -18.86 -32.61 22.50
N LEU A 225 -18.55 -32.90 21.24
CA LEU A 225 -18.66 -34.23 20.65
C LEU A 225 -17.75 -35.23 21.38
N LYS A 226 -16.49 -34.86 21.65
CA LYS A 226 -15.55 -35.71 22.43
C LYS A 226 -16.07 -36.01 23.83
N ILE A 227 -16.63 -35.00 24.51
CA ILE A 227 -17.23 -35.19 25.86
C ILE A 227 -18.43 -36.14 25.77
N MET A 228 -19.33 -35.93 24.81
CA MET A 228 -20.51 -36.79 24.61
C MET A 228 -20.12 -38.22 24.25
N SER A 229 -19.12 -38.41 23.39
CA SER A 229 -18.59 -39.73 23.06
C SER A 229 -18.04 -40.45 24.29
N LYS A 230 -17.26 -39.77 25.15
CA LYS A 230 -16.80 -40.36 26.42
C LYS A 230 -17.96 -40.74 27.35
N LYS A 231 -18.99 -39.90 27.45
CA LYS A 231 -20.20 -40.20 28.23
C LYS A 231 -20.97 -41.40 27.66
N TYR A 232 -21.09 -41.47 26.34
CA TYR A 232 -21.72 -42.61 25.68
C TYR A 232 -20.95 -43.90 25.98
N LEU A 233 -19.63 -43.89 25.87
CA LEU A 233 -18.79 -45.04 26.17
C LEU A 233 -18.92 -45.49 27.64
N SER A 234 -18.95 -44.55 28.57
CA SER A 234 -19.12 -44.86 30.00
C SER A 234 -20.51 -45.39 30.33
N LEU A 235 -21.55 -44.88 29.67
CA LEU A 235 -22.91 -45.42 29.78
C LEU A 235 -23.01 -46.82 29.17
N GLN A 236 -22.35 -47.07 28.04
CA GLN A 236 -22.30 -48.39 27.40
C GLN A 236 -21.60 -49.41 28.30
N LEU A 237 -20.47 -49.04 28.92
CA LEU A 237 -19.79 -49.86 29.93
C LEU A 237 -20.68 -50.12 31.15
N ARG A 238 -21.38 -49.10 31.66
CA ARG A 238 -22.34 -49.27 32.76
C ARG A 238 -23.49 -50.20 32.39
N LEU A 239 -24.02 -50.09 31.17
CA LEU A 239 -25.06 -50.98 30.67
C LEU A 239 -24.57 -52.44 30.59
N GLN A 240 -23.32 -52.66 30.16
CA GLN A 240 -22.71 -54.00 30.18
C GLN A 240 -22.56 -54.54 31.61
N MET A 241 -22.18 -53.70 32.57
CA MET A 241 -22.09 -54.07 33.99
C MET A 241 -23.47 -54.31 34.63
N LEU A 242 -24.50 -53.63 34.14
CA LEU A 242 -25.90 -53.78 34.49
C LEU A 242 -26.62 -54.79 33.59
N ASN A 243 -25.95 -55.86 33.14
CA ASN A 243 -26.61 -57.04 32.57
C ASN A 243 -26.86 -58.10 33.67
N PRO A 244 -27.82 -57.89 34.61
CA PRO A 244 -28.22 -58.92 35.57
C PRO A 244 -28.83 -60.13 34.85
N THR A 245 -29.18 -60.01 33.57
CA THR A 245 -29.77 -61.08 32.77
C THR A 245 -28.83 -62.28 32.60
N GLN A 246 -27.51 -62.08 32.53
CA GLN A 246 -26.56 -63.20 32.48
C GLN A 246 -26.38 -63.88 33.84
N ALA A 247 -26.25 -63.09 34.91
CA ALA A 247 -26.15 -63.63 36.27
C ALA A 247 -27.42 -64.39 36.68
N LEU A 248 -28.60 -63.80 36.42
CA LEU A 248 -29.90 -64.43 36.67
C LEU A 248 -30.13 -65.65 35.77
N ALA A 249 -29.62 -65.67 34.53
CA ALA A 249 -29.73 -66.83 33.66
C ALA A 249 -28.91 -68.03 34.16
N GLU A 250 -27.69 -67.79 34.65
CA GLU A 250 -26.86 -68.84 35.24
C GLU A 250 -27.44 -69.36 36.56
N GLU A 251 -27.98 -68.47 37.40
CA GLU A 251 -28.69 -68.86 38.63
C GLU A 251 -29.94 -69.71 38.32
N ASN A 252 -30.75 -69.32 37.32
CA ASN A 252 -31.89 -70.11 36.87
C ASN A 252 -31.48 -71.49 36.34
N LYS A 253 -30.35 -71.58 35.63
CA LYS A 253 -29.81 -72.83 35.12
C LYS A 253 -29.36 -73.76 36.26
N LEU A 254 -28.74 -73.20 37.29
CA LEU A 254 -28.36 -73.92 38.50
C LEU A 254 -29.61 -74.43 39.25
N LEU A 255 -30.62 -73.57 39.43
CA LEU A 255 -31.88 -73.94 40.07
C LEU A 255 -32.61 -75.05 39.31
N LYS A 256 -32.67 -74.98 37.96
CA LYS A 256 -33.25 -76.05 37.14
C LYS A 256 -32.51 -77.39 37.31
N LYS A 257 -31.18 -77.37 37.37
CA LYS A 257 -30.38 -78.58 37.61
C LYS A 257 -30.66 -79.17 38.99
N THR A 258 -30.73 -78.32 40.02
CA THR A 258 -31.06 -78.76 41.38
C THR A 258 -32.47 -79.34 41.47
N LEU A 259 -33.45 -78.72 40.80
CA LEU A 259 -34.84 -79.19 40.75
C LEU A 259 -34.94 -80.57 40.09
N LEU A 260 -34.27 -80.78 38.95
CA LEU A 260 -34.17 -82.09 38.31
C LEU A 260 -33.57 -83.15 39.24
N THR A 261 -32.51 -82.78 39.96
CA THR A 261 -31.86 -83.70 40.92
C THR A 261 -32.80 -84.07 42.07
N MET A 262 -33.61 -83.13 42.54
CA MET A 262 -34.62 -83.38 43.58
C MET A 262 -35.78 -84.23 43.05
N GLN A 263 -36.24 -84.00 41.82
CA GLN A 263 -37.26 -84.84 41.17
C GLN A 263 -36.79 -86.29 41.00
N GLU A 264 -35.53 -86.48 40.62
CA GLU A 264 -34.91 -87.82 40.52
C GLU A 264 -34.89 -88.52 41.89
N LYS A 265 -34.52 -87.80 42.96
CA LYS A 265 -34.54 -88.32 44.34
C LYS A 265 -35.95 -88.66 44.79
N LEU A 266 -36.93 -87.80 44.49
CA LEU A 266 -38.34 -88.04 44.80
C LEU A 266 -38.84 -89.29 44.07
N ARG A 267 -38.55 -89.44 42.78
CA ARG A 267 -38.91 -90.63 41.99
C ARG A 267 -38.30 -91.91 42.58
N ARG A 268 -37.04 -91.87 43.02
CA ARG A 268 -36.40 -93.00 43.70
C ARG A 268 -37.10 -93.34 45.02
N SER A 269 -37.46 -92.31 45.79
CA SER A 269 -38.20 -92.50 47.05
C SER A 269 -39.61 -93.07 46.81
N ASP A 270 -40.32 -92.63 45.78
CA ASP A 270 -41.64 -93.16 45.40
C ASP A 270 -41.53 -94.63 44.94
N LEU A 271 -40.50 -94.98 44.17
CA LEU A 271 -40.22 -96.38 43.80
C LEU A 271 -39.91 -97.25 45.01
N GLN A 272 -39.11 -96.73 45.96
CA GLN A 272 -38.87 -97.43 47.23
C GLN A 272 -40.15 -97.61 48.04
N ARG A 273 -41.01 -96.59 48.12
CA ARG A 273 -42.30 -96.67 48.79
C ARG A 273 -43.21 -97.71 48.14
N LEU A 274 -43.28 -97.74 46.80
CA LEU A 274 -44.04 -98.75 46.06
C LEU A 274 -43.52 -100.16 46.33
N SER A 275 -42.21 -100.36 46.29
CA SER A 275 -41.57 -101.65 46.61
C SER A 275 -41.93 -102.12 48.01
N LEU A 276 -41.79 -101.24 49.01
CA LEU A 276 -42.17 -101.51 50.40
C LEU A 276 -43.67 -101.84 50.52
N ASN A 277 -44.53 -101.13 49.78
CA ASN A 277 -45.97 -101.39 49.79
C ASN A 277 -46.31 -102.76 49.18
N THR A 278 -45.60 -103.16 48.11
CA THR A 278 -45.76 -104.50 47.52
C THR A 278 -45.26 -105.59 48.47
N GLU A 279 -44.15 -105.37 49.18
CA GLU A 279 -43.68 -106.28 50.23
C GLU A 279 -44.68 -106.37 51.39
N TYR A 280 -45.25 -105.24 51.79
CA TYR A 280 -46.29 -105.19 52.82
C TYR A 280 -47.54 -105.96 52.40
N GLU A 281 -48.03 -105.78 51.17
CA GLU A 281 -49.18 -106.55 50.63
C GLU A 281 -48.90 -108.05 50.57
N LYS A 282 -47.68 -108.46 50.19
CA LYS A 282 -47.29 -109.89 50.23
C LYS A 282 -47.33 -110.44 51.65
N LEU A 283 -46.76 -109.71 52.61
CA LEU A 283 -46.82 -110.08 54.02
C LEU A 283 -48.26 -110.16 54.53
N LEU A 284 -49.10 -109.19 54.15
CA LEU A 284 -50.52 -109.17 54.51
C LEU A 284 -51.23 -110.41 53.97
N GLY A 285 -51.01 -110.76 52.69
CA GLY A 285 -51.55 -111.96 52.08
C GLY A 285 -51.02 -113.26 52.70
N GLU A 286 -49.77 -113.30 53.16
CA GLU A 286 -49.23 -114.42 53.95
C GLU A 286 -49.89 -114.52 55.33
N TYR A 287 -50.10 -113.39 56.00
CA TYR A 287 -50.83 -113.32 57.27
C TYR A 287 -52.28 -113.78 57.12
N GLU A 288 -52.99 -113.34 56.08
CA GLU A 288 -54.35 -113.79 55.76
C GLU A 288 -54.40 -115.30 55.47
N ARG A 289 -53.40 -115.85 54.77
CA ARG A 289 -53.27 -117.29 54.52
C ARG A 289 -53.06 -118.09 55.81
N LEU A 290 -52.22 -117.59 56.71
CA LEU A 290 -51.97 -118.23 58.01
C LEU A 290 -53.21 -118.20 58.89
N PHE A 291 -53.99 -117.12 58.87
CA PHE A 291 -55.26 -117.04 59.58
C PHE A 291 -56.32 -118.01 59.02
N ALA A 292 -56.41 -118.14 57.69
CA ALA A 292 -57.33 -119.10 57.05
C ALA A 292 -56.97 -120.58 57.28
N GLN A 293 -55.77 -120.89 57.78
CA GLN A 293 -55.36 -122.25 58.19
C GLN A 293 -55.67 -122.55 59.67
N ILE A 294 -56.11 -121.55 60.44
CA ILE A 294 -56.42 -121.67 61.87
C ILE A 294 -57.95 -121.82 62.10
N GLU A 295 -58.79 -121.59 61.07
CA GLU A 295 -60.23 -121.92 61.03
C GLU A 295 -60.49 -123.29 60.39
#